data_AF-A0A1F7Y403-F1
#
_entry.id   AF-A0A1F7Y403-F1
#
_cell.length_a   1.000
_cell.length_b   1.000
_cell.length_c   1.000
_cell.angle_alpha   90.00
_cell.angle_beta   90.00
_cell.angle_gamma   90.00
#
_symmetry.space_group_name_H-M   'P 1'
#
loop_
_entity.id
_entity.type
_entity.pdbx_description
1 polymer ?
#
loop_
_entity_poly.entity_id
_entity_poly.type
_entity_poly.pdbx_seq_one_letter_code
_entity_poly.pdbx_strand_id
1 'polypeptide(L)'
;MDPKNLKKFVIVWAVNSFLLVLANSLFPESLELGNASLGTTVAAVFSGFLLTLFTRLAKPVAKNLKLVAKGRYVMFMFYWVVNSAGIWLVARVAGLSGFGIARFTWAIGLGLFATLTQWAVRQAFKKVKTA
;
A
#
# COMPACT_ATOMS: atom_id res chain seq x y z
N MET A 1 -21.50 -0.79 0.51
CA MET A 1 -20.35 0.12 0.77
C MET A 1 -20.60 1.42 0.03
N ASP A 2 -20.45 2.59 0.68
CA ASP A 2 -20.76 3.86 0.01
C ASP A 2 -19.94 4.08 -1.26
N PRO A 3 -20.52 4.60 -2.36
CA PRO A 3 -19.83 4.80 -3.64
C PRO A 3 -18.53 5.60 -3.51
N LYS A 4 -18.53 6.62 -2.62
CA LYS A 4 -17.36 7.46 -2.34
C LYS A 4 -16.23 6.70 -1.65
N ASN A 5 -16.55 5.77 -0.77
CA ASN A 5 -15.57 4.92 -0.11
C ASN A 5 -14.99 3.88 -1.10
N LEU A 6 -15.80 3.45 -2.08
CA LEU A 6 -15.36 2.56 -3.16
C LEU A 6 -14.39 3.25 -4.10
N LYS A 7 -14.72 4.44 -4.58
CA LYS A 7 -13.82 5.24 -5.42
C LYS A 7 -12.44 5.44 -4.78
N LYS A 8 -12.41 5.81 -3.49
CA LYS A 8 -11.14 5.96 -2.75
C LYS A 8 -10.36 4.65 -2.63
N PHE A 9 -11.06 3.54 -2.41
CA PHE A 9 -10.44 2.22 -2.31
C PHE A 9 -9.80 1.83 -3.65
N VAL A 10 -10.55 1.91 -4.75
CA VAL A 10 -10.07 1.56 -6.09
C VAL A 10 -8.87 2.40 -6.50
N ILE A 11 -8.85 3.69 -6.15
CA ILE A 11 -7.73 4.56 -6.50
C ILE A 11 -6.48 4.23 -5.68
N VAL A 12 -6.61 4.00 -4.37
CA VAL A 12 -5.45 3.56 -3.57
C VAL A 12 -4.97 2.20 -4.04
N TRP A 13 -5.88 1.31 -4.44
CA TRP A 13 -5.53 0.03 -5.03
C TRP A 13 -4.74 0.18 -6.33
N ALA A 14 -5.25 0.95 -7.30
CA ALA A 14 -4.55 1.21 -8.54
C ALA A 14 -3.16 1.82 -8.30
N VAL A 15 -3.05 2.77 -7.36
CA VAL A 15 -1.77 3.38 -6.98
C VAL A 15 -0.81 2.37 -6.35
N ASN A 16 -1.29 1.49 -5.47
CA ASN A 16 -0.46 0.43 -4.89
C ASN A 16 0.01 -0.56 -5.96
N SER A 17 -0.87 -1.00 -6.86
CA SER A 17 -0.50 -1.90 -7.96
C SER A 17 0.55 -1.25 -8.87
N PHE A 18 0.36 0.02 -9.23
CA PHE A 18 1.33 0.78 -10.03
C PHE A 18 2.67 0.95 -9.30
N LEU A 19 2.65 1.22 -8.00
CA LEU A 19 3.86 1.32 -7.17
C LEU A 19 4.66 0.02 -7.19
N LEU A 20 4.00 -1.14 -7.12
CA LEU A 20 4.68 -2.43 -7.18
C LEU A 20 5.32 -2.70 -8.55
N VAL A 21 4.61 -2.40 -9.64
CA VAL A 21 5.17 -2.49 -11.00
C VAL A 21 6.39 -1.60 -11.13
N LEU A 22 6.26 -0.32 -10.75
CA LEU A 22 7.35 0.65 -10.82
C LEU A 22 8.54 0.21 -9.97
N ALA A 23 8.30 -0.29 -8.76
CA ALA A 23 9.36 -0.75 -7.88
C ALA A 23 10.12 -1.95 -8.46
N ASN A 24 9.41 -2.94 -9.01
CA ASN A 24 10.03 -4.09 -9.68
C ASN A 24 10.83 -3.66 -10.93
N SER A 25 10.34 -2.69 -11.72
CA SER A 25 11.09 -2.16 -12.86
C SER A 25 12.37 -1.42 -12.47
N LEU A 26 12.38 -0.72 -11.33
CA LEU A 26 13.55 0.02 -10.85
C LEU A 26 14.55 -0.86 -10.09
N PHE A 27 14.07 -1.91 -9.42
CA PHE A 27 14.87 -2.78 -8.55
C PHE A 27 14.59 -4.27 -8.79
N PRO A 28 14.77 -4.79 -10.02
CA PRO A 28 14.42 -6.17 -10.37
C PRO A 28 15.26 -7.21 -9.61
N GLU A 29 16.50 -6.88 -9.24
CA GLU A 29 17.40 -7.73 -8.45
C GLU A 29 16.97 -7.89 -6.98
N SER A 30 16.05 -7.06 -6.51
CA SER A 30 15.65 -6.99 -5.11
C SER A 30 14.17 -7.24 -4.87
N LEU A 31 13.35 -7.08 -5.90
CA LEU A 31 11.91 -7.19 -5.85
C LEU A 31 11.45 -8.11 -6.97
N GLU A 32 10.71 -9.15 -6.63
CA GLU A 32 10.14 -10.09 -7.59
C GLU A 32 8.66 -9.81 -7.74
N LEU A 33 8.20 -9.83 -9.00
CA LEU A 33 6.81 -9.59 -9.33
C LEU A 33 6.37 -10.55 -10.44
N GLY A 34 5.56 -11.53 -10.04
CA GLY A 34 5.24 -12.73 -10.79
C GLY A 34 5.79 -13.97 -10.07
N ASN A 35 5.19 -15.12 -10.38
CA ASN A 35 5.69 -16.42 -9.95
C ASN A 35 5.21 -17.50 -10.95
N ALA A 36 5.46 -18.78 -10.65
CA ALA A 36 5.05 -19.89 -11.52
C ALA A 36 3.53 -19.96 -11.80
N SER A 37 2.70 -19.38 -10.92
CA SER A 37 1.24 -19.40 -11.01
C SER A 37 0.64 -18.09 -11.53
N LEU A 38 1.32 -16.96 -11.33
CA LEU A 38 0.82 -15.62 -11.61
C LEU A 38 1.79 -14.84 -12.50
N GLY A 39 1.30 -14.36 -13.64
CA GLY A 39 2.01 -13.38 -14.44
C GLY A 39 2.17 -12.04 -13.70
N THR A 40 3.21 -11.28 -14.04
CA THR A 40 3.60 -10.02 -13.38
C THR A 40 2.45 -9.04 -13.19
N THR A 41 1.62 -8.81 -14.22
CA THR A 41 0.48 -7.89 -14.13
C THR A 41 -0.56 -8.34 -13.10
N VAL A 42 -0.90 -9.63 -13.09
CA VAL A 42 -1.88 -10.18 -12.16
C VAL A 42 -1.33 -10.15 -10.74
N ALA A 43 -0.05 -10.50 -10.58
CA ALA A 43 0.65 -10.42 -9.29
C ALA A 43 0.65 -8.98 -8.72
N ALA A 44 0.92 -7.96 -9.55
CA ALA A 44 0.85 -6.57 -9.12
C ALA A 44 -0.55 -6.15 -8.70
N VAL A 45 -1.56 -6.47 -9.51
CA VAL A 45 -2.95 -6.12 -9.22
C VAL A 45 -3.42 -6.80 -7.95
N PHE A 46 -3.13 -8.09 -7.78
CA PHE A 46 -3.54 -8.86 -6.61
C PHE A 46 -2.78 -8.44 -5.35
N SER A 47 -1.45 -8.27 -5.42
CA SER A 47 -0.64 -7.77 -4.31
C SER A 47 -1.04 -6.35 -3.90
N GLY A 48 -1.26 -5.46 -4.87
CA GLY A 48 -1.77 -4.11 -4.63
C GLY A 48 -3.15 -4.12 -3.95
N PHE A 49 -4.01 -5.09 -4.27
CA PHE A 49 -5.29 -5.29 -3.59
C PHE A 49 -5.08 -5.67 -2.13
N LEU A 50 -4.22 -6.66 -1.85
CA LEU A 50 -3.92 -7.12 -0.49
C LEU A 50 -3.34 -5.98 0.37
N LEU A 51 -2.44 -5.17 -0.18
CA LEU A 51 -1.91 -3.98 0.51
C LEU A 51 -2.99 -2.95 0.84
N THR A 52 -3.91 -2.73 -0.09
CA THR A 52 -5.02 -1.78 0.10
C THR A 52 -6.01 -2.29 1.14
N LEU A 53 -6.26 -3.60 1.14
CA LEU A 53 -7.08 -4.25 2.15
C LEU A 53 -6.42 -4.12 3.53
N PHE A 54 -5.14 -4.45 3.64
CA PHE A 54 -4.37 -4.38 4.89
C PHE A 54 -4.38 -2.97 5.50
N THR A 55 -4.06 -1.96 4.70
CA THR A 55 -4.07 -0.55 5.16
C THR A 55 -5.46 -0.07 5.56
N ARG A 56 -6.51 -0.61 4.94
CA ARG A 56 -7.89 -0.32 5.32
C ARG A 56 -8.28 -0.98 6.64
N LEU A 57 -7.86 -2.22 6.87
CA LEU A 57 -8.09 -2.96 8.11
C LEU A 57 -7.36 -2.32 9.30
N ALA A 58 -6.32 -1.51 9.06
CA ALA A 58 -5.65 -0.74 10.11
C ALA A 58 -6.44 0.52 10.57
N LYS A 59 -7.48 0.96 9.84
CA LYS A 59 -8.24 2.17 10.20
C LYS A 59 -8.96 2.08 11.56
N PRO A 60 -9.67 0.99 11.90
CA PRO A 60 -10.26 0.81 13.23
C PRO A 60 -9.20 0.88 14.34
N VAL A 61 -8.02 0.29 14.13
CA VAL A 61 -6.90 0.34 15.09
C VAL A 61 -6.47 1.79 15.33
N ALA A 62 -6.28 2.57 14.28
CA ALA A 62 -5.95 3.99 14.39
C ALA A 62 -7.02 4.81 15.15
N LYS A 63 -8.30 4.46 14.94
CA LYS A 63 -9.43 5.10 15.62
C LYS A 63 -9.46 4.74 17.11
N ASN A 64 -9.29 3.47 17.45
CA ASN A 64 -9.29 2.97 18.83
C ASN A 64 -8.14 3.58 19.64
N LEU A 65 -6.96 3.72 19.03
CA LEU A 65 -5.80 4.38 19.64
C LEU A 65 -5.88 5.92 19.66
N LYS A 66 -6.99 6.50 19.16
CA LYS A 66 -7.22 7.94 19.05
C LYS A 66 -6.07 8.70 18.38
N LEU A 67 -5.41 8.08 17.39
CA LEU A 67 -4.19 8.62 16.78
C LEU A 67 -4.42 9.96 16.06
N VAL A 68 -5.65 10.21 15.59
CA VAL A 68 -6.04 11.48 14.98
C VAL A 68 -5.84 12.65 15.96
N ALA A 69 -6.16 12.45 17.24
CA ALA A 69 -5.97 13.47 18.28
C ALA A 69 -4.49 13.72 18.61
N LYS A 70 -3.62 12.74 18.33
CA LYS A 70 -2.18 12.83 18.57
C LYS A 70 -1.42 13.58 17.46
N GLY A 71 -2.12 14.05 16.43
CA GLY A 71 -1.58 14.91 15.38
C GLY A 71 -1.12 14.18 14.11
N ARG A 72 -0.80 15.00 13.09
CA ARG A 72 -0.53 14.51 11.72
C ARG A 72 0.70 13.60 11.62
N TYR A 73 1.75 13.89 12.40
CA TYR A 73 3.00 13.14 12.37
C TYR A 73 2.83 11.73 12.95
N VAL A 74 2.11 11.60 14.07
CA VAL A 74 1.79 10.30 14.67
C VAL A 74 0.95 9.47 13.72
N MET A 75 -0.04 10.08 13.07
CA MET A 75 -0.86 9.39 12.06
C MET A 75 -0.03 8.93 10.85
N PHE A 76 0.93 9.75 10.40
CA PHE A 76 1.84 9.39 9.31
C PHE A 76 2.74 8.21 9.70
N MET A 77 3.40 8.28 10.85
CA MET A 77 4.27 7.20 11.34
C MET A 77 3.49 5.89 11.50
N PHE A 78 2.26 5.95 12.01
CA PHE A 78 1.40 4.77 12.09
C PHE A 78 1.14 4.14 10.72
N TYR A 79 0.73 4.93 9.73
CA TYR A 79 0.50 4.37 8.38
C TYR A 79 1.78 3.93 7.71
N TRP A 80 2.93 4.53 8.01
CA TRP A 80 4.21 4.04 7.51
C TRP A 80 4.53 2.65 8.06
N VAL A 81 4.37 2.44 9.37
CA VAL A 81 4.54 1.12 9.98
C VAL A 81 3.55 0.10 9.40
N VAL A 82 2.28 0.49 9.26
CA VAL A 82 1.24 -0.37 8.66
C VAL A 82 1.56 -0.73 7.22
N ASN A 83 1.92 0.23 6.37
CA ASN A 83 2.27 -0.06 4.98
C ASN A 83 3.51 -0.97 4.92
N SER A 84 4.53 -0.72 5.76
CA SER A 84 5.74 -1.54 5.81
C SER A 84 5.44 -2.97 6.25
N ALA A 85 4.64 -3.15 7.31
CA ALA A 85 4.20 -4.46 7.76
C ALA A 85 3.34 -5.16 6.69
N GLY A 86 2.44 -4.44 6.03
CA GLY A 86 1.61 -4.97 4.95
C GLY A 86 2.44 -5.49 3.78
N ILE A 87 3.43 -4.71 3.33
CA ILE A 87 4.34 -5.11 2.24
C ILE A 87 5.15 -6.34 2.63
N TRP A 88 5.68 -6.38 3.84
CA TRP A 88 6.38 -7.55 4.33
C TRP A 88 5.47 -8.78 4.40
N LEU A 89 4.25 -8.65 4.92
CA LEU A 89 3.30 -9.77 5.01
C LEU A 89 2.87 -10.28 3.63
N VAL A 90 2.60 -9.40 2.68
CA VAL A 90 2.28 -9.79 1.29
C VAL A 90 3.47 -10.49 0.64
N ALA A 91 4.69 -10.04 0.93
CA ALA A 91 5.90 -10.70 0.44
C ALA A 91 6.15 -12.07 1.08
N ARG A 92 5.67 -12.32 2.31
CA ARG A 92 5.77 -13.63 2.97
C ARG A 92 4.88 -14.68 2.34
N VAL A 93 3.84 -14.26 1.64
CA VAL A 93 2.96 -15.15 0.88
C VAL A 93 3.22 -15.06 -0.63
N ALA A 94 4.48 -14.83 -1.04
CA ALA A 94 4.89 -14.67 -2.44
C ALA A 94 4.40 -15.78 -3.38
N GLY A 95 4.29 -17.03 -2.90
CA GLY A 95 3.72 -18.13 -3.70
C GLY A 95 2.25 -17.91 -4.09
N LEU A 96 1.50 -17.16 -3.26
CA LEU A 96 0.10 -16.79 -3.51
C LEU A 96 -0.04 -15.39 -4.10
N SER A 97 0.71 -14.40 -3.61
CA SER A 97 0.60 -13.00 -4.01
C SER A 97 1.32 -12.69 -5.33
N GLY A 98 2.34 -13.48 -5.67
CA GLY A 98 3.26 -13.20 -6.77
C GLY A 98 4.17 -12.00 -6.50
N PHE A 99 4.26 -11.50 -5.27
CA PHE A 99 5.17 -10.41 -4.91
C PHE A 99 6.17 -10.89 -3.86
N GLY A 100 7.46 -10.69 -4.13
CA GLY A 100 8.57 -11.06 -3.26
C GLY A 100 9.52 -9.89 -3.05
N ILE A 101 10.19 -9.87 -1.90
CA ILE A 101 11.26 -8.91 -1.59
C ILE A 101 12.47 -9.65 -1.04
N ALA A 102 13.67 -9.24 -1.45
CA ALA A 102 14.91 -9.89 -1.02
C ALA A 102 15.23 -9.67 0.47
N ARG A 103 14.87 -8.49 1.02
CA ARG A 103 15.20 -8.09 2.40
C ARG A 103 14.08 -7.28 3.04
N PHE A 104 13.95 -7.38 4.36
CA PHE A 104 12.94 -6.62 5.12
C PHE A 104 13.07 -5.10 4.97
N THR A 105 14.28 -4.57 4.76
CA THR A 105 14.52 -3.14 4.56
C THR A 105 13.75 -2.56 3.36
N TRP A 106 13.51 -3.37 2.32
CA TRP A 106 12.67 -2.97 1.19
C TRP A 106 11.23 -2.73 1.58
N ALA A 107 10.68 -3.50 2.53
CA ALA A 107 9.34 -3.28 3.04
C ALA A 107 9.21 -1.90 3.72
N ILE A 108 10.25 -1.49 4.45
CA ILE A 108 10.28 -0.17 5.11
C ILE A 108 10.31 0.96 4.07
N GLY A 109 11.18 0.84 3.06
CA GLY A 109 11.31 1.82 1.98
C GLY A 109 10.03 1.93 1.15
N LEU A 110 9.52 0.81 0.64
CA LEU A 110 8.27 0.78 -0.13
C LEU A 110 7.07 1.21 0.73
N GLY A 111 7.09 0.90 2.02
CA GLY A 111 6.06 1.33 2.96
C GLY A 111 6.04 2.85 3.14
N LEU A 112 7.21 3.50 3.10
CA LEU A 112 7.32 4.95 3.13
C LEU A 112 6.71 5.55 1.85
N PHE A 113 7.10 5.03 0.68
CA PHE A 113 6.56 5.48 -0.61
C PHE A 113 5.05 5.28 -0.69
N ALA A 114 4.53 4.13 -0.28
CA ALA A 114 3.09 3.86 -0.23
C ALA A 114 2.35 4.84 0.70
N THR A 115 2.96 5.23 1.82
CA THR A 115 2.37 6.21 2.74
C THR A 115 2.36 7.61 2.14
N LEU A 116 3.45 8.01 1.47
CA LEU A 116 3.55 9.29 0.77
C LEU A 116 2.55 9.38 -0.38
N THR A 117 2.41 8.33 -1.20
CA THR A 117 1.45 8.31 -2.32
C THR A 117 0.02 8.35 -1.80
N GLN A 118 -0.32 7.58 -0.77
CA GLN A 118 -1.63 7.66 -0.12
C GLN A 118 -1.92 9.06 0.45
N TRP A 119 -0.91 9.73 1.02
CA TRP A 119 -1.04 11.10 1.48
C TRP A 119 -1.26 12.07 0.32
N ALA A 120 -0.49 11.97 -0.76
CA ALA A 120 -0.63 12.79 -1.96
C ALA A 120 -2.01 12.64 -2.60
N VAL A 121 -2.50 11.40 -2.75
CA VAL A 121 -3.86 11.10 -3.22
C VAL A 121 -4.90 11.79 -2.34
N ARG A 122 -4.76 11.76 -1.02
CA ARG A 122 -5.68 12.47 -0.10
C ARG A 122 -5.64 13.98 -0.31
N GLN A 123 -4.48 14.58 -0.55
CA GLN A 123 -4.37 16.03 -0.82
C GLN A 123 -5.02 16.40 -2.16
N ALA A 124 -4.80 15.61 -3.20
CA ALA A 124 -5.45 15.80 -4.49
C ALA A 124 -6.99 15.79 -4.36
N PHE A 125 -7.54 14.83 -3.60
CA PHE A 125 -8.97 14.77 -3.33
C PHE A 125 -9.52 15.95 -2.52
N LYS A 126 -8.71 16.55 -1.65
CA LYS A 126 -9.12 17.75 -0.91
C LYS A 126 -9.23 18.94 -1.85
N LYS A 127 -8.21 19.16 -2.70
CA LYS A 127 -8.18 20.26 -3.67
C LYS A 127 -9.38 20.22 -4.62
N VAL A 128 -9.70 19.05 -5.18
CA VAL A 128 -10.84 18.85 -6.10
C VAL A 128 -12.20 19.09 -5.42
N LYS A 129 -12.31 18.96 -4.10
CA LYS A 129 -13.57 19.21 -3.39
C LYS A 129 -13.80 20.72 -3.11
N THR A 130 -12.75 21.52 -3.17
CA THR A 130 -12.78 22.98 -2.91
C THR A 130 -12.79 23.82 -4.19
N ALA A 131 -12.65 23.19 -5.36
CA ALA A 131 -12.87 23.79 -6.67
C ALA A 131 -14.28 23.43 -7.15
#